data_AF-A0A5A7PFC8-F1
#
_entry.id   AF-A0A5A7PFC8-F1
#
_cell.length_a   1.000
_cell.length_b   1.000
_cell.length_c   1.000
_cell.angle_alpha   90.00
_cell.angle_beta   90.00
_cell.angle_gamma   90.00
#
_symmetry.space_group_name_H-M   'P 1'
#
loop_
_entity.id
_entity.type
_entity.pdbx_description
1 polymer ?
#
loop_
_entity_poly.entity_id
_entity_poly.type
_entity_poly.pdbx_seq_one_letter_code
_entity_poly.pdbx_strand_id
1 'polypeptide(L)'
;MTLSTSAALAVALASAFLLHLCRCHPNNNNPSPYSPNCPPDAEPDLVAFPLNLEYLEAEFFLCGALGYGLDTASPGLSNKGPKPIGCQKANLSPFVRDIVTQMAYQEIGHLKAIRQTIQPSNLAFPRPQLNLSSAVFASIMNNAFGGNNNELNSFDPYANDLNYLIASYVIPYVGLTGYVGALPCIISPIYRRLVAGLLAVESGQDAIIRQMLYENAETIVSGSGFYSVANFTQKISELRDKLGGRGHKDEGILVDPKDGAEGKISGNVLAGDVNSVAFDRTPEEILGIVYGSGDMCVHGGLFPQGATFVVTNSVARKVLSGRGYREYRLGDYSNWLQNRVNDHWGRVRSYLVDSNICQRLLQACSTPVDDFYREHLSALQSGCCKPSNDCNFTYVSPTNWTRPQTPASSNPDCARWSNEPRVLCYGCDSCKAGLLDNIKTDWKRVSVINIVFLVFLIIVYSVGCCAFKNNREDNSAWKRAYI
;
A
#
# COMPACT_ATOMS: atom_id res chain seq x y z
N MET A 1 27.72 51.16 29.12
CA MET A 1 28.65 50.30 28.37
C MET A 1 28.08 50.12 26.98
N THR A 2 28.70 50.77 26.02
CA THR A 2 28.34 50.81 24.59
C THR A 2 28.66 49.46 23.95
N LEU A 3 27.64 48.68 23.61
CA LEU A 3 27.82 47.51 22.73
C LEU A 3 28.33 48.04 21.39
N SER A 4 29.55 47.66 21.02
CA SER A 4 30.19 48.11 19.80
C SER A 4 29.36 47.68 18.59
N THR A 5 29.06 48.65 17.73
CA THR A 5 28.38 48.49 16.44
C THR A 5 29.06 47.47 15.50
N SER A 6 30.28 47.03 15.83
CA SER A 6 31.03 45.99 15.13
C SER A 6 30.45 44.58 15.27
N ALA A 7 29.83 44.24 16.41
CA ALA A 7 29.29 42.89 16.63
C ALA A 7 27.97 42.66 15.87
N ALA A 8 27.13 43.70 15.78
CA ALA A 8 25.89 43.65 15.00
C ALA A 8 26.17 43.59 13.49
N LEU A 9 27.21 44.29 13.00
CA LEU A 9 27.63 44.20 11.60
C LEU A 9 28.21 42.83 11.25
N ALA A 10 29.00 42.21 12.14
CA ALA A 10 29.57 40.89 11.91
C ALA A 10 28.50 39.79 11.86
N VAL A 11 27.48 39.87 12.72
CA VAL A 11 26.32 38.94 12.69
C VAL A 11 25.47 39.17 11.45
N ALA A 12 25.23 40.42 11.02
CA ALA A 12 24.49 40.71 9.81
C ALA A 12 25.22 40.26 8.53
N LEU A 13 26.55 40.46 8.45
CA LEU A 13 27.37 40.02 7.33
C LEU A 13 27.52 38.50 7.29
N ALA A 14 27.66 37.82 8.43
CA ALA A 14 27.68 36.35 8.50
C ALA A 14 26.32 35.74 8.12
N SER A 15 25.21 36.39 8.51
CA SER A 15 23.85 36.00 8.11
C SER A 15 23.64 36.18 6.61
N ALA A 16 24.14 37.28 6.03
CA ALA A 16 24.08 37.54 4.59
C ALA A 16 24.99 36.59 3.78
N PHE A 17 26.15 36.20 4.32
CA PHE A 17 27.05 35.21 3.70
C PHE A 17 26.47 33.79 3.77
N LEU A 18 25.82 33.41 4.88
CA LEU A 18 25.10 32.13 5.00
C LEU A 18 23.83 32.07 4.13
N LEU A 19 23.15 33.20 3.94
CA LEU A 19 22.03 33.34 2.98
C LEU A 19 22.50 33.32 1.51
N HIS A 20 23.73 33.74 1.21
CA HIS A 20 24.34 33.59 -0.13
C HIS A 20 24.88 32.18 -0.37
N LEU A 21 25.41 31.50 0.64
CA LEU A 21 25.84 30.09 0.54
C LEU A 21 24.63 29.13 0.41
N CYS A 22 23.45 29.49 0.92
CA CYS A 22 22.20 28.76 0.66
C CYS A 22 21.56 29.05 -0.71
N ARG A 23 22.14 29.93 -1.54
CA ARG A 23 21.65 30.23 -2.91
C ARG A 23 22.42 29.54 -4.04
N CYS A 24 23.40 28.69 -3.71
CA CYS A 24 24.07 27.85 -4.68
C CYS A 24 23.78 26.36 -4.43
N HIS A 25 22.50 25.98 -4.48
CA HIS A 25 22.16 24.70 -5.08
C HIS A 25 21.67 25.03 -6.50
N PRO A 26 22.22 24.42 -7.55
CA PRO A 26 21.64 24.55 -8.87
C PRO A 26 20.18 24.13 -8.76
N ASN A 27 19.29 25.02 -9.16
CA ASN A 27 17.87 24.79 -9.23
C ASN A 27 17.61 23.79 -10.38
N ASN A 28 17.95 22.53 -10.17
CA ASN A 28 17.42 21.45 -10.98
C ASN A 28 15.99 21.21 -10.49
N ASN A 29 15.08 22.07 -10.97
CA ASN A 29 13.65 21.82 -10.99
C ASN A 29 13.34 20.68 -11.98
N ASN A 30 13.90 19.50 -11.74
CA ASN A 30 13.24 18.28 -12.15
C ASN A 30 12.51 17.76 -10.90
N PRO A 31 11.18 17.73 -10.90
CA PRO A 31 10.46 17.06 -9.83
C PRO A 31 10.97 15.61 -9.75
N SER A 32 11.39 15.17 -8.57
CA SER A 32 11.64 13.75 -8.31
C SER A 32 10.36 12.98 -8.71
N PRO A 33 10.43 11.99 -9.62
CA PRO A 33 9.25 11.36 -10.18
C PRO A 33 8.51 10.43 -9.18
N TYR A 34 9.06 10.20 -7.99
CA TYR A 34 8.48 9.30 -7.00
C TYR A 34 8.23 10.02 -5.67
N SER A 35 7.09 10.71 -5.56
CA SER A 35 6.46 10.93 -4.26
C SER A 35 5.38 9.85 -4.10
N PRO A 36 5.67 8.74 -3.39
CA PRO A 36 4.66 7.71 -3.17
C PRO A 36 3.49 8.33 -2.41
N ASN A 37 2.29 8.13 -2.94
CA ASN A 37 1.06 8.63 -2.34
C ASN A 37 0.72 7.79 -1.11
N CYS A 38 1.43 8.01 -0.02
CA CYS A 38 1.29 7.27 1.23
C CYS A 38 0.12 7.84 2.04
N PRO A 39 -1.04 7.15 2.12
CA PRO A 39 -2.18 7.67 2.83
C PRO A 39 -1.86 7.70 4.33
N PRO A 40 -2.20 8.80 5.05
CA PRO A 40 -1.96 8.86 6.49
C PRO A 40 -2.66 7.69 7.19
N ASP A 41 -1.91 6.98 8.04
CA ASP A 41 -2.36 5.83 8.85
C ASP A 41 -2.64 4.52 8.06
N ALA A 42 -2.14 4.38 6.82
CA ALA A 42 -2.27 3.15 6.01
C ALA A 42 -1.29 2.02 6.38
N GLU A 43 -0.30 2.28 7.24
CA GLU A 43 0.75 1.32 7.60
C GLU A 43 0.24 -0.06 8.01
N PRO A 44 -0.71 -0.17 8.96
CA PRO A 44 -1.16 -1.48 9.41
C PRO A 44 -1.87 -2.25 8.29
N ASP A 45 -2.61 -1.55 7.42
CA ASP A 45 -3.29 -2.14 6.26
C ASP A 45 -2.27 -2.60 5.20
N LEU A 46 -1.21 -1.81 4.95
CA LEU A 46 -0.12 -2.15 4.02
C LEU A 46 0.70 -3.35 4.50
N VAL A 47 0.84 -3.56 5.80
CA VAL A 47 1.54 -4.71 6.39
C VAL A 47 0.65 -5.94 6.46
N ALA A 48 -0.68 -5.75 6.56
CA ALA A 48 -1.64 -6.85 6.53
C ALA A 48 -1.94 -7.34 5.11
N PHE A 49 -1.91 -6.46 4.11
CA PHE A 49 -2.22 -6.78 2.71
C PHE A 49 -1.44 -7.99 2.16
N PRO A 50 -0.12 -8.12 2.39
CA PRO A 50 0.67 -9.26 1.93
C PRO A 50 0.13 -10.62 2.37
N LEU A 51 -0.59 -10.72 3.50
CA LEU A 51 -1.21 -11.99 3.93
C LEU A 51 -2.03 -12.67 2.81
N ASN A 52 -2.60 -11.91 1.88
CA ASN A 52 -3.30 -12.50 0.72
C ASN A 52 -2.36 -13.35 -0.15
N LEU A 53 -1.19 -12.82 -0.49
CA LEU A 53 -0.22 -13.48 -1.35
C LEU A 53 0.52 -14.59 -0.59
N GLU A 54 0.85 -14.36 0.67
CA GLU A 54 1.45 -15.35 1.56
C GLU A 54 0.57 -16.59 1.72
N TYR A 55 -0.76 -16.42 1.81
CA TYR A 55 -1.70 -17.54 1.78
C TYR A 55 -1.69 -18.26 0.43
N LEU A 56 -1.64 -17.52 -0.68
CA LEU A 56 -1.60 -18.07 -2.03
C LEU A 56 -0.34 -18.92 -2.24
N GLU A 57 0.82 -18.39 -1.88
CA GLU A 57 2.13 -19.02 -2.05
C GLU A 57 2.29 -20.24 -1.14
N ALA A 58 1.94 -20.11 0.15
CA ALA A 58 1.97 -21.22 1.08
C ALA A 58 1.12 -22.39 0.57
N GLU A 59 -0.12 -22.13 0.15
CA GLU A 59 -0.99 -23.18 -0.36
C GLU A 59 -0.45 -23.78 -1.65
N PHE A 60 -0.01 -22.95 -2.61
CA PHE A 60 0.49 -23.44 -3.88
C PHE A 60 1.71 -24.35 -3.69
N PHE A 61 2.72 -23.91 -2.93
CA PHE A 61 3.93 -24.68 -2.66
C PHE A 61 3.68 -25.94 -1.82
N LEU A 62 2.83 -25.87 -0.78
CA LEU A 62 2.46 -27.06 0.01
C LEU A 62 1.71 -28.09 -0.85
N CYS A 63 0.73 -27.64 -1.63
CA CYS A 63 -0.03 -28.50 -2.53
C CYS A 63 0.91 -29.17 -3.54
N GLY A 64 1.73 -28.40 -4.25
CA GLY A 64 2.64 -28.92 -5.27
C GLY A 64 3.65 -29.92 -4.72
N ALA A 65 4.36 -29.58 -3.64
CA ALA A 65 5.42 -30.43 -3.11
C ALA A 65 4.89 -31.65 -2.32
N LEU A 66 3.86 -31.44 -1.49
CA LEU A 66 3.45 -32.41 -0.46
C LEU A 66 2.08 -33.05 -0.75
N GLY A 67 1.23 -32.38 -1.53
CA GLY A 67 -0.12 -32.84 -1.87
C GLY A 67 -1.20 -32.48 -0.86
N TYR A 68 -0.91 -31.57 0.08
CA TYR A 68 -1.87 -31.06 1.05
C TYR A 68 -1.56 -29.59 1.36
N GLY A 69 -2.57 -28.85 1.86
CA GLY A 69 -2.47 -27.42 2.15
C GLY A 69 -2.16 -27.08 3.61
N LEU A 70 -2.32 -25.79 3.95
CA LEU A 70 -2.00 -25.24 5.29
C LEU A 70 -2.74 -25.93 6.45
N ASP A 71 -3.96 -26.41 6.21
CA ASP A 71 -4.79 -27.02 7.26
C ASP A 71 -4.13 -28.28 7.85
N THR A 72 -3.31 -28.97 7.06
CA THR A 72 -2.53 -30.12 7.50
C THR A 72 -1.13 -29.70 7.95
N ALA A 73 -0.47 -28.81 7.19
CA ALA A 73 0.93 -28.44 7.44
C ALA A 73 1.11 -27.58 8.71
N SER A 74 0.16 -26.69 9.01
CA SER A 74 0.18 -25.82 10.18
C SER A 74 -1.25 -25.57 10.67
N PRO A 75 -1.87 -26.55 11.37
CA PRO A 75 -3.26 -26.48 11.80
C PRO A 75 -3.60 -25.17 12.52
N GLY A 76 -4.72 -24.55 12.14
CA GLY A 76 -5.20 -23.28 12.70
C GLY A 76 -4.66 -22.02 12.03
N LEU A 77 -3.58 -22.09 11.24
CA LEU A 77 -2.99 -20.91 10.58
C LEU A 77 -3.87 -20.34 9.46
N SER A 78 -4.70 -21.18 8.83
CA SER A 78 -5.74 -20.76 7.89
C SER A 78 -6.87 -19.97 8.55
N ASN A 79 -6.96 -20.02 9.89
CA ASN A 79 -7.97 -19.35 10.71
C ASN A 79 -9.41 -19.60 10.21
N LYS A 80 -9.71 -20.86 9.86
CA LYS A 80 -11.00 -21.32 9.31
C LYS A 80 -11.36 -20.78 7.92
N GLY A 81 -10.40 -20.19 7.19
CA GLY A 81 -10.60 -19.82 5.80
C GLY A 81 -10.90 -21.05 4.91
N PRO A 82 -11.64 -20.89 3.79
CA PRO A 82 -11.99 -21.99 2.91
C PRO A 82 -10.76 -22.63 2.26
N LYS A 83 -10.85 -23.94 1.97
CA LYS A 83 -9.76 -24.68 1.31
C LYS A 83 -9.53 -24.17 -0.13
N PRO A 84 -8.28 -24.14 -0.62
CA PRO A 84 -8.01 -23.81 -2.01
C PRO A 84 -8.70 -24.79 -2.97
N ILE A 85 -9.24 -24.26 -4.07
CA ILE A 85 -9.77 -25.07 -5.17
C ILE A 85 -8.58 -25.61 -5.97
N GLY A 86 -8.58 -26.90 -6.31
CA GLY A 86 -7.58 -27.48 -7.21
C GLY A 86 -6.21 -27.75 -6.59
N CYS A 87 -6.08 -27.76 -5.27
CA CYS A 87 -4.87 -28.23 -4.60
C CYS A 87 -4.51 -29.66 -5.03
N GLN A 88 -3.34 -29.82 -5.64
CA GLN A 88 -2.87 -31.09 -6.18
C GLN A 88 -1.36 -31.25 -5.98
N LYS A 89 -0.93 -32.49 -5.77
CA LYS A 89 0.49 -32.85 -5.75
C LYS A 89 1.07 -32.82 -7.16
N ALA A 90 2.13 -32.03 -7.36
CA ALA A 90 2.85 -31.94 -8.61
C ALA A 90 3.77 -33.17 -8.80
N ASN A 91 3.98 -33.55 -10.05
CA ASN A 91 4.96 -34.55 -10.45
C ASN A 91 6.37 -33.92 -10.54
N LEU A 92 6.93 -33.59 -9.38
CA LEU A 92 8.24 -32.94 -9.28
C LEU A 92 9.37 -33.95 -9.13
N SER A 93 10.52 -33.65 -9.75
CA SER A 93 11.77 -34.36 -9.46
C SER A 93 12.16 -34.20 -7.99
N PRO A 94 12.97 -35.12 -7.41
CA PRO A 94 13.37 -35.02 -6.01
C PRO A 94 14.03 -33.68 -5.65
N PHE A 95 14.82 -33.12 -6.57
CA PHE A 95 15.52 -31.85 -6.37
C PHE A 95 14.55 -30.66 -6.34
N VAL A 96 13.70 -30.52 -7.36
CA VAL A 96 12.73 -29.41 -7.41
C VAL A 96 11.70 -29.53 -6.28
N ARG A 97 11.26 -30.75 -5.96
CA ARG A 97 10.35 -30.98 -4.83
C ARG A 97 10.95 -30.54 -3.50
N ASP A 98 12.25 -30.79 -3.27
CA ASP A 98 12.93 -30.36 -2.04
C ASP A 98 12.95 -28.82 -1.93
N ILE A 99 13.35 -28.13 -3.01
CA ILE A 99 13.34 -26.65 -3.07
C ILE A 99 11.93 -26.09 -2.82
N VAL A 100 10.92 -26.61 -3.51
CA VAL A 100 9.52 -26.16 -3.33
C VAL A 100 9.03 -26.47 -1.92
N THR A 101 9.48 -27.56 -1.29
CA THR A 101 9.16 -27.86 0.11
C THR A 101 9.79 -26.82 1.05
N GLN A 102 11.02 -26.39 0.80
CA GLN A 102 11.67 -25.32 1.58
C GLN A 102 10.87 -24.01 1.48
N MET A 103 10.49 -23.60 0.26
CA MET A 103 9.64 -22.42 0.03
C MET A 103 8.31 -22.54 0.79
N ALA A 104 7.64 -23.69 0.68
CA ALA A 104 6.37 -23.95 1.38
C ALA A 104 6.45 -23.71 2.90
N TYR A 105 7.54 -24.13 3.55
CA TYR A 105 7.73 -23.90 4.98
C TYR A 105 8.18 -22.47 5.32
N GLN A 106 8.85 -21.78 4.40
CA GLN A 106 9.16 -20.35 4.52
C GLN A 106 7.88 -19.52 4.52
N GLU A 107 6.92 -19.79 3.63
CA GLU A 107 5.63 -19.10 3.59
C GLU A 107 4.78 -19.30 4.86
N ILE A 108 4.85 -20.50 5.47
CA ILE A 108 4.26 -20.73 6.80
C ILE A 108 4.91 -19.80 7.84
N GLY A 109 6.22 -19.60 7.74
CA GLY A 109 6.98 -18.68 8.58
C GLY A 109 6.57 -17.22 8.36
N HIS A 110 6.44 -16.79 7.11
CA HIS A 110 6.00 -15.44 6.75
C HIS A 110 4.59 -15.14 7.29
N LEU A 111 3.63 -16.05 7.07
CA LEU A 111 2.29 -15.96 7.65
C LEU A 111 2.32 -15.80 9.17
N LYS A 112 3.14 -16.58 9.88
CA LYS A 112 3.30 -16.46 11.35
C LYS A 112 3.90 -15.11 11.74
N ALA A 113 4.96 -14.67 11.05
CA ALA A 113 5.66 -13.42 11.33
C ALA A 113 4.76 -12.19 11.15
N ILE A 114 4.01 -12.14 10.04
CA ILE A 114 3.06 -11.05 9.77
C ILE A 114 1.95 -11.05 10.83
N ARG A 115 1.30 -12.20 11.06
CA ARG A 115 0.21 -12.33 12.03
C ARG A 115 0.63 -11.92 13.44
N GLN A 116 1.81 -12.33 13.89
CA GLN A 116 2.34 -11.94 15.20
C GLN A 116 2.60 -10.43 15.28
N THR A 117 3.11 -9.83 14.20
CA THR A 117 3.44 -8.40 14.17
C THR A 117 2.20 -7.51 14.11
N ILE A 118 1.14 -7.93 13.41
CA ILE A 118 -0.12 -7.17 13.30
C ILE A 118 -1.14 -7.56 14.38
N GLN A 119 -0.83 -8.52 15.26
CA GLN A 119 -1.71 -8.96 16.34
C GLN A 119 -2.22 -7.80 17.22
N PRO A 120 -1.40 -6.80 17.61
CA PRO A 120 -1.89 -5.67 18.41
C PRO A 120 -2.97 -4.85 17.70
N SER A 121 -2.96 -4.82 16.36
CA SER A 121 -3.93 -4.09 15.54
C SER A 121 -5.15 -4.95 15.15
N ASN A 122 -5.14 -6.25 15.50
CA ASN A 122 -6.19 -7.24 15.16
C ASN A 122 -6.56 -7.26 13.66
N LEU A 123 -5.56 -7.17 12.79
CA LEU A 123 -5.71 -7.12 11.33
C LEU A 123 -5.47 -8.46 10.62
N ALA A 124 -5.23 -9.52 11.37
CA ALA A 124 -5.04 -10.83 10.78
C ALA A 124 -6.39 -11.40 10.32
N PHE A 125 -6.51 -11.69 9.02
CA PHE A 125 -7.73 -12.28 8.45
C PHE A 125 -7.57 -13.79 8.19
N PRO A 126 -8.69 -14.52 8.01
CA PRO A 126 -8.68 -15.90 7.50
C PRO A 126 -8.19 -16.00 6.06
N ARG A 127 -7.61 -17.14 5.69
CA ARG A 127 -7.23 -17.47 4.30
C ARG A 127 -8.40 -17.14 3.34
N PRO A 128 -8.21 -16.33 2.29
CA PRO A 128 -9.26 -16.08 1.29
C PRO A 128 -9.54 -17.34 0.45
N GLN A 129 -10.64 -17.34 -0.34
CA GLN A 129 -10.86 -18.41 -1.30
C GLN A 129 -9.84 -18.30 -2.43
N LEU A 130 -8.94 -19.27 -2.51
CA LEU A 130 -7.94 -19.38 -3.56
C LEU A 130 -8.38 -20.36 -4.64
N ASN A 131 -7.98 -20.09 -5.89
CA ASN A 131 -8.11 -21.02 -6.99
C ASN A 131 -6.71 -21.38 -7.50
N LEU A 132 -6.33 -22.64 -7.30
CA LEU A 132 -5.06 -23.22 -7.72
C LEU A 132 -5.23 -24.27 -8.82
N SER A 133 -6.45 -24.40 -9.37
CA SER A 133 -6.75 -25.43 -10.37
C SER A 133 -5.94 -25.23 -11.66
N SER A 134 -5.62 -26.34 -12.34
CA SER A 134 -4.97 -26.27 -13.66
C SER A 134 -5.73 -25.39 -14.65
N ALA A 135 -7.06 -25.33 -14.55
CA ALA A 135 -7.89 -24.46 -15.39
C ALA A 135 -7.59 -22.96 -15.23
N VAL A 136 -7.31 -22.47 -14.01
CA VAL A 136 -6.99 -21.05 -13.83
C VAL A 136 -5.61 -20.70 -14.38
N PHE A 137 -4.63 -21.59 -14.17
CA PHE A 137 -3.29 -21.42 -14.74
C PHE A 137 -3.32 -21.52 -16.27
N ALA A 138 -4.10 -22.44 -16.85
CA ALA A 138 -4.33 -22.50 -18.29
C ALA A 138 -4.94 -21.20 -18.84
N SER A 139 -5.91 -20.63 -18.14
CA SER A 139 -6.47 -19.33 -18.51
C SER A 139 -5.44 -18.20 -18.45
N ILE A 140 -4.58 -18.18 -17.41
CA ILE A 140 -3.51 -17.19 -17.28
C ILE A 140 -2.52 -17.32 -18.45
N MET A 141 -2.08 -18.54 -18.75
CA MET A 141 -1.17 -18.80 -19.86
C MET A 141 -1.82 -18.42 -21.20
N ASN A 142 -3.06 -18.81 -21.46
CA ASN A 142 -3.73 -18.42 -22.70
C ASN A 142 -3.84 -16.90 -22.83
N ASN A 143 -4.22 -16.19 -21.75
CA ASN A 143 -4.29 -14.72 -21.74
C ASN A 143 -2.93 -14.05 -21.99
N ALA A 144 -1.84 -14.61 -21.46
CA ALA A 144 -0.48 -14.11 -21.70
C ALA A 144 -0.10 -14.17 -23.19
N PHE A 145 -0.65 -15.14 -23.93
CA PHE A 145 -0.47 -15.30 -25.36
C PHE A 145 -1.66 -14.74 -26.18
N GLY A 146 -2.48 -13.85 -25.60
CA GLY A 146 -3.52 -13.11 -26.31
C GLY A 146 -4.90 -13.77 -26.35
N GLY A 147 -5.13 -14.86 -25.60
CA GLY A 147 -6.46 -15.44 -25.33
C GLY A 147 -7.03 -16.36 -26.41
N ASN A 148 -6.33 -16.52 -27.55
CA ASN A 148 -6.80 -17.31 -28.69
C ASN A 148 -6.00 -18.61 -28.91
N ASN A 149 -5.16 -19.01 -27.94
CA ASN A 149 -4.29 -20.15 -28.09
C ASN A 149 -4.90 -21.41 -27.45
N ASN A 150 -5.48 -22.26 -28.29
CA ASN A 150 -6.13 -23.49 -27.85
C ASN A 150 -5.18 -24.51 -27.22
N GLU A 151 -3.88 -24.49 -27.57
CA GLU A 151 -2.89 -25.41 -27.01
C GLU A 151 -2.65 -25.12 -25.51
N LEU A 152 -2.75 -23.85 -25.11
CA LEU A 152 -2.54 -23.42 -23.72
C LEU A 152 -3.75 -23.70 -22.80
N ASN A 153 -4.91 -24.06 -23.36
CA ASN A 153 -6.08 -24.44 -22.57
C ASN A 153 -5.86 -25.71 -21.74
N SER A 154 -4.86 -26.52 -22.10
CA SER A 154 -4.45 -27.72 -21.37
C SER A 154 -3.21 -27.53 -20.51
N PHE A 155 -2.72 -26.30 -20.31
CA PHE A 155 -1.56 -26.08 -19.44
C PHE A 155 -1.89 -26.53 -18.00
N ASP A 156 -1.13 -27.51 -17.51
CA ASP A 156 -1.27 -28.03 -16.16
C ASP A 156 -0.02 -27.68 -15.34
N PRO A 157 -0.12 -26.86 -14.28
CA PRO A 157 1.00 -26.52 -13.42
C PRO A 157 1.57 -27.75 -12.67
N TYR A 158 0.79 -28.81 -12.50
CA TYR A 158 1.18 -29.97 -11.69
C TYR A 158 1.86 -31.09 -12.50
N ALA A 159 2.01 -30.93 -13.82
CA ALA A 159 2.42 -32.01 -14.72
C ALA A 159 3.90 -32.41 -14.60
N ASN A 160 4.80 -31.46 -14.37
CA ASN A 160 6.26 -31.66 -14.30
C ASN A 160 6.96 -30.43 -13.70
N ASP A 161 8.28 -30.52 -13.51
CA ASP A 161 9.13 -29.44 -12.99
C ASP A 161 8.95 -28.10 -13.74
N LEU A 162 9.08 -28.09 -15.06
CA LEU A 162 9.04 -26.85 -15.85
C LEU A 162 7.66 -26.18 -15.81
N ASN A 163 6.60 -26.96 -15.97
CA ASN A 163 5.24 -26.43 -15.86
C ASN A 163 4.99 -25.81 -14.48
N TYR A 164 5.47 -26.47 -13.41
CA TYR A 164 5.33 -25.98 -12.06
C TYR A 164 6.15 -24.72 -11.80
N LEU A 165 7.37 -24.64 -12.31
CA LEU A 165 8.23 -23.45 -12.21
C LEU A 165 7.67 -22.27 -13.01
N ILE A 166 7.13 -22.50 -14.21
CA ILE A 166 6.46 -21.46 -15.01
C ILE A 166 5.20 -20.95 -14.31
N ALA A 167 4.41 -21.85 -13.70
CA ALA A 167 3.26 -21.47 -12.89
C ALA A 167 3.68 -20.70 -11.63
N SER A 168 4.78 -21.11 -11.00
CA SER A 168 5.37 -20.42 -9.85
C SER A 168 5.83 -19.03 -10.25
N TYR A 169 6.43 -18.83 -11.42
CA TYR A 169 6.86 -17.52 -11.92
C TYR A 169 5.75 -16.47 -11.96
N VAL A 170 4.47 -16.87 -12.05
CA VAL A 170 3.32 -15.96 -12.02
C VAL A 170 3.16 -15.26 -10.66
N ILE A 171 3.54 -15.90 -9.55
CA ILE A 171 3.08 -15.53 -8.20
C ILE A 171 4.10 -14.70 -7.38
N PRO A 172 5.28 -15.21 -6.96
CA PRO A 172 6.12 -14.56 -5.92
C PRO A 172 6.65 -13.18 -6.32
N TYR A 173 6.95 -12.97 -7.61
CA TYR A 173 7.39 -11.68 -8.12
C TYR A 173 6.36 -10.56 -7.90
N VAL A 174 5.06 -10.90 -7.87
CA VAL A 174 4.00 -9.93 -7.58
C VAL A 174 4.02 -9.53 -6.10
N GLY A 175 4.32 -10.47 -5.20
CA GLY A 175 4.45 -10.22 -3.76
C GLY A 175 5.63 -9.32 -3.43
N LEU A 176 6.82 -9.64 -3.95
CA LEU A 176 8.03 -8.86 -3.65
C LEU A 176 7.92 -7.40 -4.13
N THR A 177 7.33 -7.16 -5.31
CA THR A 177 7.16 -5.79 -5.82
C THR A 177 6.15 -4.99 -4.98
N GLY A 178 5.20 -5.66 -4.31
CA GLY A 178 4.34 -5.07 -3.29
C GLY A 178 5.10 -4.63 -2.04
N TYR A 179 6.07 -5.40 -1.58
CA TYR A 179 6.93 -5.00 -0.46
C TYR A 179 7.77 -3.77 -0.79
N VAL A 180 8.36 -3.70 -2.00
CA VAL A 180 9.08 -2.52 -2.48
C VAL A 180 8.18 -1.29 -2.49
N GLY A 181 6.94 -1.41 -3.00
CA GLY A 181 5.98 -0.31 -3.03
C GLY A 181 5.45 0.11 -1.66
N ALA A 182 5.36 -0.81 -0.70
CA ALA A 182 4.89 -0.51 0.65
C ALA A 182 5.95 0.18 1.51
N LEU A 183 7.24 -0.18 1.35
CA LEU A 183 8.35 0.29 2.20
C LEU A 183 8.41 1.81 2.41
N PRO A 184 8.28 2.66 1.37
CA PRO A 184 8.28 4.11 1.54
C PRO A 184 7.16 4.64 2.45
N CYS A 185 6.05 3.90 2.56
CA CYS A 185 4.90 4.27 3.37
C CYS A 185 4.93 3.69 4.78
N ILE A 186 5.95 2.90 5.14
CA ILE A 186 6.08 2.31 6.47
C ILE A 186 7.04 3.13 7.32
N ILE A 187 6.53 3.82 8.35
CA ILE A 187 7.27 4.62 9.32
C ILE A 187 7.66 3.78 10.54
N SER A 188 6.78 2.89 11.02
CA SER A 188 7.06 2.03 12.17
C SER A 188 8.31 1.17 11.93
N PRO A 189 9.34 1.24 12.81
CA PRO A 189 10.55 0.46 12.63
C PRO A 189 10.30 -1.05 12.75
N ILE A 190 9.27 -1.45 13.49
CA ILE A 190 8.88 -2.87 13.64
C ILE A 190 8.32 -3.39 12.31
N TYR A 191 7.38 -2.66 11.73
CA TYR A 191 6.80 -3.01 10.43
C TYR A 191 7.83 -2.93 9.31
N ARG A 192 8.69 -1.91 9.31
CA ARG A 192 9.73 -1.75 8.29
C ARG A 192 10.75 -2.88 8.36
N ARG A 193 11.15 -3.30 9.56
CA ARG A 193 12.03 -4.47 9.76
C ARG A 193 11.38 -5.75 9.24
N LEU A 194 10.09 -5.98 9.55
CA LEU A 194 9.36 -7.14 9.06
C LEU A 194 9.32 -7.15 7.53
N VAL A 195 8.82 -6.08 6.91
CA VAL A 195 8.64 -5.99 5.46
C VAL A 195 9.98 -6.08 4.71
N ALA A 196 11.04 -5.45 5.20
CA ALA A 196 12.37 -5.59 4.60
C ALA A 196 12.93 -7.02 4.74
N GLY A 197 12.62 -7.70 5.85
CA GLY A 197 13.01 -9.10 6.07
C GLY A 197 12.28 -10.07 5.13
N LEU A 198 10.97 -9.86 4.92
CA LEU A 198 10.16 -10.63 3.97
C LEU A 198 10.67 -10.40 2.54
N LEU A 199 10.82 -9.14 2.12
CA LEU A 199 11.38 -8.77 0.81
C LEU A 199 12.70 -9.51 0.50
N ALA A 200 13.59 -9.64 1.48
CA ALA A 200 14.88 -10.31 1.28
C ALA A 200 14.73 -11.82 0.98
N VAL A 201 13.81 -12.51 1.64
CA VAL A 201 13.56 -13.95 1.41
C VAL A 201 12.84 -14.16 0.09
N GLU A 202 11.78 -13.38 -0.14
CA GLU A 202 10.99 -13.39 -1.38
C GLU A 202 11.85 -13.16 -2.62
N SER A 203 12.76 -12.18 -2.55
CA SER A 203 13.72 -11.91 -3.64
C SER A 203 14.64 -13.11 -3.91
N GLY A 204 15.02 -13.86 -2.87
CA GLY A 204 15.81 -15.08 -3.02
C GLY A 204 15.00 -16.22 -3.66
N GLN A 205 13.72 -16.36 -3.32
CA GLN A 205 12.84 -17.36 -3.91
C GLN A 205 12.57 -17.08 -5.39
N ASP A 206 12.28 -15.82 -5.74
CA ASP A 206 12.13 -15.39 -7.14
C ASP A 206 13.42 -15.65 -7.94
N ALA A 207 14.59 -15.31 -7.39
CA ALA A 207 15.87 -15.56 -8.04
C ALA A 207 16.12 -17.06 -8.31
N ILE A 208 15.77 -17.94 -7.36
CA ILE A 208 15.90 -19.39 -7.51
C ILE A 208 14.97 -19.90 -8.63
N ILE A 209 13.71 -19.46 -8.66
CA ILE A 209 12.75 -19.83 -9.72
C ILE A 209 13.26 -19.33 -11.09
N ARG A 210 13.63 -18.04 -11.17
CA ARG A 210 14.16 -17.42 -12.39
C ARG A 210 15.42 -18.12 -12.88
N GLN A 211 16.33 -18.51 -12.00
CA GLN A 211 17.56 -19.22 -12.36
C GLN A 211 17.24 -20.59 -12.98
N MET A 212 16.36 -21.39 -12.35
CA MET A 212 16.00 -22.71 -12.88
C MET A 212 15.27 -22.62 -14.23
N LEU A 213 14.46 -21.56 -14.42
CA LEU A 213 13.84 -21.26 -15.72
C LEU A 213 14.87 -20.79 -16.74
N TYR A 214 15.86 -20.00 -16.33
CA TYR A 214 16.93 -19.50 -17.18
C TYR A 214 17.83 -20.62 -17.71
N GLU A 215 18.16 -21.61 -16.87
CA GLU A 215 18.88 -22.81 -17.29
C GLU A 215 18.13 -23.59 -18.39
N ASN A 216 16.80 -23.43 -18.44
CA ASN A 216 15.92 -24.08 -19.41
C ASN A 216 15.33 -23.10 -20.44
N ALA A 217 15.91 -21.91 -20.63
CA ALA A 217 15.31 -20.82 -21.40
C ALA A 217 14.90 -21.22 -22.84
N GLU A 218 15.71 -22.05 -23.49
CA GLU A 218 15.47 -22.53 -24.88
C GLU A 218 14.59 -23.79 -24.95
N THR A 219 14.31 -24.43 -23.82
CA THR A 219 13.52 -25.67 -23.79
C THR A 219 12.08 -25.39 -24.19
N ILE A 220 11.56 -26.16 -25.15
CA ILE A 220 10.15 -26.11 -25.54
C ILE A 220 9.29 -26.75 -24.46
N VAL A 221 8.27 -26.02 -24.00
CA VAL A 221 7.36 -26.51 -22.97
C VAL A 221 6.42 -27.55 -23.58
N SER A 222 6.27 -28.69 -22.90
CA SER A 222 5.44 -29.79 -23.41
C SER A 222 3.97 -29.37 -23.45
N GLY A 223 3.31 -29.61 -24.58
CA GLY A 223 1.89 -29.29 -24.76
C GLY A 223 1.60 -27.82 -25.09
N SER A 224 2.62 -27.00 -25.37
CA SER A 224 2.45 -25.59 -25.76
C SER A 224 2.93 -25.30 -27.19
N GLY A 225 2.83 -26.29 -28.09
CA GLY A 225 3.29 -26.16 -29.47
C GLY A 225 4.79 -25.92 -29.59
N PHE A 226 5.19 -24.68 -29.90
CA PHE A 226 6.58 -24.27 -30.18
C PHE A 226 7.13 -23.21 -29.22
N TYR A 227 6.43 -22.90 -28.12
CA TYR A 227 6.88 -21.87 -27.18
C TYR A 227 7.93 -22.39 -26.20
N SER A 228 9.03 -21.67 -26.08
CA SER A 228 10.09 -21.96 -25.10
C SER A 228 9.77 -21.39 -23.72
N VAL A 229 10.52 -21.83 -22.70
CA VAL A 229 10.44 -21.25 -21.35
C VAL A 229 10.67 -19.72 -21.37
N ALA A 230 11.63 -19.24 -22.16
CA ALA A 230 11.84 -17.80 -22.33
C ALA A 230 10.60 -17.09 -22.90
N ASN A 231 9.90 -17.70 -23.87
CA ASN A 231 8.66 -17.13 -24.39
C ASN A 231 7.58 -17.03 -23.30
N PHE A 232 7.42 -18.07 -22.47
CA PHE A 232 6.47 -18.05 -21.36
C PHE A 232 6.77 -16.93 -20.36
N THR A 233 8.01 -16.84 -19.88
CA THR A 233 8.38 -15.81 -18.88
C THR A 233 8.17 -14.40 -19.44
N GLN A 234 8.59 -14.14 -20.67
CA GLN A 234 8.36 -12.86 -21.34
C GLN A 234 6.87 -12.52 -21.45
N LYS A 235 6.03 -13.48 -21.89
CA LYS A 235 4.58 -13.25 -22.02
C LYS A 235 3.86 -13.08 -20.69
N ILE A 236 4.31 -13.77 -19.64
CA ILE A 236 3.79 -13.59 -18.29
C ILE A 236 4.14 -12.19 -17.77
N SER A 237 5.38 -11.73 -17.92
CA SER A 237 5.77 -10.37 -17.52
C SER A 237 4.98 -9.28 -18.27
N GLU A 238 4.84 -9.40 -19.59
CA GLU A 238 4.01 -8.50 -20.40
C GLU A 238 2.54 -8.48 -19.92
N LEU A 239 1.99 -9.65 -19.59
CA LEU A 239 0.64 -9.74 -19.05
C LEU A 239 0.53 -9.02 -17.69
N ARG A 240 1.49 -9.20 -16.79
CA ARG A 240 1.48 -8.56 -15.46
C ARG A 240 1.59 -7.05 -15.57
N ASP A 241 2.39 -6.53 -16.49
CA ASP A 241 2.47 -5.09 -16.74
C ASP A 241 1.18 -4.54 -17.35
N LYS A 242 0.58 -5.27 -18.29
CA LYS A 242 -0.73 -4.92 -18.86
C LYS A 242 -1.82 -4.87 -17.79
N LEU A 243 -1.88 -5.87 -16.90
CA LEU A 243 -2.89 -5.95 -15.84
C LEU A 243 -2.63 -4.95 -14.70
N GLY A 244 -1.37 -4.63 -14.40
CA GLY A 244 -1.02 -3.57 -13.45
C GLY A 244 -1.38 -2.18 -13.97
N GLY A 245 -1.26 -1.95 -15.27
CA GLY A 245 -1.75 -0.74 -15.94
C GLY A 245 -0.96 0.54 -15.64
N ARG A 246 0.24 0.44 -15.05
CA ARG A 246 1.06 1.59 -14.62
C ARG A 246 2.55 1.45 -15.00
N GLY A 247 2.80 1.11 -16.26
CA GLY A 247 4.13 1.11 -16.85
C GLY A 247 4.81 -0.25 -16.84
N HIS A 248 6.08 -0.24 -17.23
CA HIS A 248 6.96 -1.40 -17.33
C HIS A 248 7.56 -1.70 -15.96
N LYS A 249 7.14 -2.79 -15.33
CA LYS A 249 7.47 -3.16 -13.94
C LYS A 249 7.78 -4.65 -13.79
N ASP A 250 8.06 -5.31 -14.90
CA ASP A 250 8.39 -6.72 -14.95
C ASP A 250 9.11 -7.07 -16.24
N GLU A 251 9.96 -8.06 -16.16
CA GLU A 251 10.78 -8.52 -17.25
C GLU A 251 10.96 -10.03 -17.19
N GLY A 252 10.93 -10.65 -18.37
CA GLY A 252 11.24 -12.06 -18.55
C GLY A 252 12.69 -12.38 -18.17
N ILE A 253 13.05 -13.67 -18.21
CA ILE A 253 14.42 -14.13 -17.91
C ILE A 253 15.44 -13.77 -19.02
N LEU A 254 14.95 -13.32 -20.17
CA LEU A 254 15.73 -12.77 -21.28
C LEU A 254 15.13 -11.45 -21.72
N VAL A 255 16.00 -10.47 -21.98
CA VAL A 255 15.65 -9.13 -22.48
C VAL A 255 16.57 -8.74 -23.64
N ASP A 256 16.18 -7.69 -24.40
CA ASP A 256 17.11 -7.06 -25.32
C ASP A 256 18.31 -6.50 -24.53
N PRO A 257 19.56 -6.58 -25.05
CA PRO A 257 20.73 -6.12 -24.31
C PRO A 257 20.64 -4.69 -23.79
N LYS A 258 19.95 -3.81 -24.54
CA LYS A 258 19.73 -2.39 -24.19
C LYS A 258 18.88 -2.20 -22.92
N ASP A 259 18.03 -3.18 -22.63
CA ASP A 259 17.09 -3.17 -21.50
C ASP A 259 17.67 -3.93 -20.30
N GLY A 260 18.64 -4.84 -20.52
CA GLY A 260 19.32 -5.52 -19.43
C GLY A 260 20.36 -4.66 -18.70
N ALA A 261 20.98 -5.23 -17.67
CA ALA A 261 21.87 -4.52 -16.76
C ALA A 261 22.97 -3.73 -17.50
N GLU A 262 23.07 -2.43 -17.17
CA GLU A 262 23.99 -1.46 -17.79
C GLU A 262 23.88 -1.36 -19.32
N GLY A 263 22.78 -1.83 -19.91
CA GLY A 263 22.55 -1.88 -21.35
C GLY A 263 23.50 -2.84 -22.10
N LYS A 264 24.00 -3.89 -21.43
CA LYS A 264 25.09 -4.74 -21.95
C LYS A 264 24.80 -6.23 -22.06
N ILE A 265 23.74 -6.73 -21.43
CA ILE A 265 23.52 -8.18 -21.30
C ILE A 265 22.05 -8.55 -21.47
N SER A 266 21.78 -9.71 -22.07
CA SER A 266 20.41 -10.20 -22.28
C SER A 266 19.87 -11.07 -21.14
N GLY A 267 20.74 -11.70 -20.36
CA GLY A 267 20.31 -12.56 -19.26
C GLY A 267 19.74 -11.73 -18.11
N ASN A 268 18.55 -12.10 -17.63
CA ASN A 268 17.78 -11.30 -16.68
C ASN A 268 17.19 -12.15 -15.54
N VAL A 269 18.08 -12.84 -14.81
CA VAL A 269 17.70 -13.68 -13.66
C VAL A 269 17.23 -12.83 -12.47
N LEU A 270 17.64 -11.57 -12.39
CA LEU A 270 17.22 -10.61 -11.37
C LEU A 270 16.62 -9.40 -12.08
N ALA A 271 15.28 -9.30 -12.11
CA ALA A 271 14.61 -8.17 -12.76
C ALA A 271 14.71 -6.90 -11.91
N GLY A 272 15.06 -5.79 -12.54
CA GLY A 272 15.13 -4.47 -11.93
C GLY A 272 15.00 -3.37 -12.96
N ASP A 273 14.83 -2.14 -12.49
CA ASP A 273 14.80 -0.96 -13.34
C ASP A 273 16.17 -0.69 -13.99
N VAL A 274 16.28 0.44 -14.70
CA VAL A 274 17.55 0.87 -15.34
C VAL A 274 18.74 0.98 -14.37
N ASN A 275 18.48 1.12 -13.06
CA ASN A 275 19.51 1.17 -12.01
C ASN A 275 19.67 -0.19 -11.29
N SER A 276 19.06 -1.26 -11.81
CA SER A 276 18.98 -2.58 -11.17
C SER A 276 18.31 -2.55 -9.79
N VAL A 277 17.37 -1.62 -9.58
CA VAL A 277 16.53 -1.56 -8.38
C VAL A 277 15.22 -2.29 -8.65
N ALA A 278 14.77 -3.12 -7.70
CA ALA A 278 13.52 -3.86 -7.85
C ALA A 278 12.33 -2.90 -8.08
N PHE A 279 11.39 -3.30 -8.94
CA PHE A 279 10.20 -2.51 -9.25
C PHE A 279 9.23 -2.45 -8.06
N ASP A 280 8.50 -1.35 -7.96
CA ASP A 280 7.43 -1.18 -6.98
C ASP A 280 6.05 -1.44 -7.59
N ARG A 281 5.14 -2.06 -6.84
CA ARG A 281 3.71 -2.11 -7.18
C ARG A 281 2.86 -1.67 -6.00
N THR A 282 1.77 -0.99 -6.31
CA THR A 282 0.70 -0.68 -5.36
C THR A 282 -0.23 -1.88 -5.18
N PRO A 283 -0.99 -1.95 -4.06
CA PRO A 283 -2.01 -2.97 -3.87
C PRO A 283 -3.00 -3.06 -5.03
N GLU A 284 -3.38 -1.92 -5.63
CA GLU A 284 -4.30 -1.87 -6.76
C GLU A 284 -3.74 -2.59 -8.00
N GLU A 285 -2.47 -2.37 -8.31
CA GLU A 285 -1.76 -3.05 -9.41
C GLU A 285 -1.70 -4.57 -9.16
N ILE A 286 -1.35 -4.97 -7.93
CA ILE A 286 -1.26 -6.37 -7.53
C ILE A 286 -2.60 -7.08 -7.68
N LEU A 287 -3.70 -6.46 -7.23
CA LEU A 287 -5.04 -7.05 -7.32
C LEU A 287 -5.50 -7.21 -8.76
N GLY A 288 -5.27 -6.20 -9.61
CA GLY A 288 -5.54 -6.31 -11.04
C GLY A 288 -4.84 -7.51 -11.69
N ILE A 289 -3.60 -7.79 -11.27
CA ILE A 289 -2.82 -8.95 -11.72
C ILE A 289 -3.39 -10.27 -11.20
N VAL A 290 -3.53 -10.43 -9.88
CA VAL A 290 -3.92 -11.73 -9.29
C VAL A 290 -5.39 -12.08 -9.54
N TYR A 291 -6.23 -11.09 -9.86
CA TYR A 291 -7.59 -11.31 -10.33
C TYR A 291 -7.67 -11.63 -11.83
N GLY A 292 -6.62 -11.31 -12.60
CA GLY A 292 -6.56 -11.49 -14.05
C GLY A 292 -7.42 -10.51 -14.84
N SER A 293 -8.01 -9.51 -14.19
CA SER A 293 -8.95 -8.55 -14.79
C SER A 293 -8.31 -7.22 -15.18
N GLY A 294 -7.18 -6.88 -14.55
CA GLY A 294 -6.57 -5.55 -14.63
C GLY A 294 -7.33 -4.49 -13.83
N ASP A 295 -8.33 -4.90 -13.05
CA ASP A 295 -9.15 -4.03 -12.21
C ASP A 295 -9.27 -4.65 -10.81
N MET A 296 -8.79 -3.93 -9.80
CA MET A 296 -8.89 -4.34 -8.39
C MET A 296 -10.34 -4.55 -7.89
N CYS A 297 -11.35 -4.08 -8.62
CA CYS A 297 -12.76 -4.23 -8.27
C CYS A 297 -13.38 -5.49 -8.89
N VAL A 298 -12.74 -6.07 -9.91
CA VAL A 298 -13.27 -7.23 -10.64
C VAL A 298 -12.47 -8.46 -10.22
N HIS A 299 -12.94 -9.15 -9.19
CA HIS A 299 -12.31 -10.35 -8.66
C HIS A 299 -12.48 -11.56 -9.58
N GLY A 300 -11.52 -12.49 -9.51
CA GLY A 300 -11.40 -13.60 -10.45
C GLY A 300 -10.04 -14.29 -10.30
N GLY A 301 -9.64 -15.04 -11.33
CA GLY A 301 -8.29 -15.62 -11.38
C GLY A 301 -7.94 -16.44 -10.14
N LEU A 302 -6.83 -16.10 -9.50
CA LEU A 302 -6.29 -16.80 -8.33
C LEU A 302 -7.12 -16.52 -7.05
N PHE A 303 -7.92 -15.44 -7.05
CA PHE A 303 -8.80 -15.04 -5.94
C PHE A 303 -10.25 -14.90 -6.44
N PRO A 304 -10.96 -16.01 -6.72
CA PRO A 304 -12.30 -15.98 -7.32
C PRO A 304 -13.35 -15.20 -6.51
N GLN A 305 -13.19 -15.11 -5.19
CA GLN A 305 -14.07 -14.37 -4.28
C GLN A 305 -13.45 -13.08 -3.76
N GLY A 306 -12.34 -12.64 -4.37
CA GLY A 306 -11.56 -11.49 -3.96
C GLY A 306 -10.54 -11.79 -2.86
N ALA A 307 -9.51 -10.96 -2.82
CA ALA A 307 -8.58 -10.84 -1.72
C ALA A 307 -9.28 -10.21 -0.51
N THR A 308 -8.81 -10.53 0.69
CA THR A 308 -9.34 -9.98 1.92
C THR A 308 -8.63 -8.69 2.29
N PHE A 309 -9.40 -7.69 2.70
CA PHE A 309 -8.90 -6.45 3.29
C PHE A 309 -9.43 -6.34 4.71
N VAL A 310 -8.56 -5.97 5.65
CA VAL A 310 -9.05 -5.47 6.94
C VAL A 310 -9.31 -3.99 6.80
N VAL A 311 -10.56 -3.60 7.01
CA VAL A 311 -10.98 -2.21 6.88
C VAL A 311 -10.69 -1.51 8.19
N THR A 312 -9.48 -0.95 8.37
CA THR A 312 -9.23 -0.03 9.49
C THR A 312 -9.16 1.44 9.11
N ASN A 313 -8.76 1.81 7.89
CA ASN A 313 -9.01 3.17 7.40
C ASN A 313 -8.91 3.36 5.86
N SER A 314 -8.92 4.63 5.47
CA SER A 314 -9.28 5.25 4.19
C SER A 314 -8.90 4.60 2.85
N VAL A 315 -7.90 3.72 2.79
CA VAL A 315 -7.48 3.06 1.54
C VAL A 315 -8.49 1.98 1.18
N ALA A 316 -8.76 1.05 2.10
CA ALA A 316 -9.84 0.09 1.94
C ALA A 316 -11.22 0.76 1.84
N ARG A 317 -11.43 1.90 2.51
CA ARG A 317 -12.70 2.67 2.42
C ARG A 317 -12.89 3.32 1.05
N LYS A 318 -11.82 3.82 0.41
CA LYS A 318 -11.83 4.35 -0.97
C LYS A 318 -12.03 3.22 -1.99
N VAL A 319 -11.38 2.07 -1.76
CA VAL A 319 -11.43 0.86 -2.59
C VAL A 319 -12.81 0.18 -2.53
N LEU A 320 -13.44 0.08 -1.35
CA LEU A 320 -14.75 -0.59 -1.18
C LEU A 320 -15.96 0.29 -1.51
N SER A 321 -15.83 1.62 -1.48
CA SER A 321 -16.98 2.53 -1.70
C SER A 321 -17.06 3.12 -3.11
N GLY A 322 -16.00 2.99 -3.93
CA GLY A 322 -15.90 3.65 -5.23
C GLY A 322 -15.92 5.19 -5.13
N ARG A 323 -15.63 5.76 -3.94
CA ARG A 323 -15.77 7.19 -3.64
C ARG A 323 -14.45 7.79 -3.14
N GLY A 324 -14.13 8.99 -3.61
CA GLY A 324 -12.93 9.79 -3.36
C GLY A 324 -12.93 10.54 -2.02
N TYR A 325 -13.98 10.34 -1.22
CA TYR A 325 -14.20 10.95 0.08
C TYR A 325 -14.42 9.90 1.18
N ARG A 326 -14.07 10.26 2.44
CA ARG A 326 -14.13 9.37 3.61
C ARG A 326 -15.48 9.48 4.34
N GLU A 327 -16.01 8.37 4.84
CA GLU A 327 -17.10 8.39 5.85
C GLU A 327 -16.52 8.52 7.25
N TYR A 328 -17.24 9.17 8.17
CA TYR A 328 -16.78 9.44 9.52
C TYR A 328 -17.82 8.98 10.53
N ARG A 329 -17.43 8.14 11.50
CA ARG A 329 -18.32 7.65 12.57
C ARG A 329 -17.82 8.14 13.91
N LEU A 330 -18.73 8.69 14.72
CA LEU A 330 -18.38 9.22 16.04
C LEU A 330 -17.84 8.14 16.98
N GLY A 331 -18.33 6.90 16.83
CA GLY A 331 -17.90 5.74 17.61
C GLY A 331 -16.42 5.35 17.42
N ASP A 332 -15.77 5.82 16.35
CA ASP A 332 -14.36 5.52 16.06
C ASP A 332 -13.40 6.32 16.96
N TYR A 333 -13.89 7.33 17.69
CA TYR A 333 -13.10 8.20 18.55
C TYR A 333 -13.19 7.78 20.01
N SER A 334 -12.22 8.18 20.84
CA SER A 334 -12.23 7.83 22.28
C SER A 334 -13.47 8.38 22.98
N ASN A 335 -13.96 7.67 24.00
CA ASN A 335 -15.11 8.10 24.81
C ASN A 335 -14.94 9.54 25.36
N TRP A 336 -13.71 9.92 25.68
CA TRP A 336 -13.40 11.29 26.11
C TRP A 336 -13.69 12.33 25.01
N LEU A 337 -13.27 12.09 23.77
CA LEU A 337 -13.54 12.99 22.64
C LEU A 337 -15.03 13.03 22.28
N GLN A 338 -15.69 11.87 22.32
CA GLN A 338 -17.14 11.78 22.06
C GLN A 338 -17.92 12.63 23.06
N ASN A 339 -17.65 12.48 24.36
CA ASN A 339 -18.29 13.27 25.41
C ASN A 339 -17.98 14.77 25.25
N ARG A 340 -16.72 15.11 25.02
CA ARG A 340 -16.27 16.50 24.88
C ARG A 340 -16.96 17.24 23.73
N VAL A 341 -17.18 16.58 22.61
CA VAL A 341 -17.90 17.17 21.47
C VAL A 341 -19.39 17.23 21.74
N ASN A 342 -19.99 16.21 22.35
CA ASN A 342 -21.40 16.20 22.68
C ASN A 342 -21.78 17.34 23.65
N ASP A 343 -20.96 17.60 24.68
CA ASP A 343 -21.21 18.65 25.69
C ASP A 343 -21.24 20.06 25.10
N HIS A 344 -20.49 20.31 24.02
CA HIS A 344 -20.35 21.63 23.41
C HIS A 344 -21.00 21.74 22.03
N TRP A 345 -21.68 20.68 21.55
CA TRP A 345 -22.16 20.61 20.17
C TRP A 345 -23.14 21.72 19.80
N GLY A 346 -24.01 22.14 20.72
CA GLY A 346 -25.01 23.19 20.44
C GLY A 346 -24.38 24.49 19.94
N ARG A 347 -23.28 24.92 20.57
CA ARG A 347 -22.53 26.12 20.17
C ARG A 347 -21.65 25.87 18.94
N VAL A 348 -21.03 24.70 18.85
CA VAL A 348 -20.16 24.39 17.69
C VAL A 348 -20.98 24.27 16.42
N ARG A 349 -22.15 23.65 16.49
CA ARG A 349 -23.11 23.52 15.39
C ARG A 349 -23.52 24.87 14.81
N SER A 350 -23.81 25.88 15.64
CA SER A 350 -24.19 27.20 15.11
C SER A 350 -23.06 27.81 14.29
N TYR A 351 -21.81 27.71 14.76
CA TYR A 351 -20.65 28.16 13.99
C TYR A 351 -20.42 27.36 12.71
N LEU A 352 -20.68 26.05 12.70
CA LEU A 352 -20.55 25.21 11.51
C LEU A 352 -21.61 25.56 10.43
N VAL A 353 -22.80 25.94 10.85
CA VAL A 353 -23.86 26.42 9.93
C VAL A 353 -23.46 27.77 9.32
N ASP A 354 -22.88 28.68 10.10
CA ASP A 354 -22.51 30.03 9.64
C ASP A 354 -21.18 30.07 8.85
N SER A 355 -20.29 29.10 9.04
CA SER A 355 -18.94 29.06 8.44
C SER A 355 -18.90 28.64 6.98
N ASN A 356 -20.06 28.52 6.31
CA ASN A 356 -20.16 28.26 4.87
C ASN A 356 -19.40 27.01 4.36
N ILE A 357 -19.15 26.03 5.23
CA ILE A 357 -18.36 24.81 4.90
C ILE A 357 -18.96 24.04 3.72
N CYS A 358 -20.29 24.02 3.62
CA CYS A 358 -21.03 23.35 2.56
C CYS A 358 -21.29 24.22 1.33
N GLN A 359 -20.89 25.51 1.34
CA GLN A 359 -21.24 26.47 0.29
C GLN A 359 -20.77 26.03 -1.09
N ARG A 360 -19.55 25.45 -1.20
CA ARG A 360 -19.03 24.89 -2.45
C ARG A 360 -19.95 23.82 -3.03
N LEU A 361 -20.49 22.94 -2.18
CA LEU A 361 -21.36 21.83 -2.59
C LEU A 361 -22.80 22.29 -2.83
N LEU A 362 -23.24 23.35 -2.15
CA LEU A 362 -24.54 24.00 -2.39
C LEU A 362 -24.58 24.74 -3.73
N GLN A 363 -23.45 25.25 -4.21
CA GLN A 363 -23.34 25.92 -5.51
C GLN A 363 -23.17 24.94 -6.68
N ALA A 364 -22.78 23.70 -6.39
CA ALA A 364 -22.51 22.65 -7.37
C ALA A 364 -23.78 21.87 -7.77
N CYS A 365 -24.85 22.58 -8.16
CA CYS A 365 -26.19 22.00 -8.37
C CYS A 365 -26.31 20.98 -9.53
N SER A 366 -25.26 20.78 -10.33
CA SER A 366 -25.31 19.99 -11.56
C SER A 366 -24.15 18.98 -11.70
N THR A 367 -23.43 18.68 -10.61
CA THR A 367 -22.31 17.73 -10.67
C THR A 367 -22.83 16.32 -10.95
N PRO A 368 -22.35 15.64 -12.00
CA PRO A 368 -22.66 14.23 -12.23
C PRO A 368 -22.22 13.36 -11.05
N VAL A 369 -22.94 12.27 -10.81
CA VAL A 369 -22.70 11.38 -9.66
C VAL A 369 -21.28 10.80 -9.66
N ASP A 370 -20.75 10.43 -10.83
CA ASP A 370 -19.41 9.87 -10.97
C ASP A 370 -18.32 10.89 -10.65
N ASP A 371 -18.53 12.16 -11.01
CA ASP A 371 -17.60 13.25 -10.70
C ASP A 371 -17.64 13.59 -9.21
N PHE A 372 -18.85 13.62 -8.63
CA PHE A 372 -19.01 13.80 -7.18
C PHE A 372 -18.35 12.67 -6.39
N TYR A 373 -18.46 11.42 -6.86
CA TYR A 373 -17.76 10.30 -6.26
C TYR A 373 -16.25 10.36 -6.48
N ARG A 374 -15.72 11.16 -7.38
CA ARG A 374 -14.25 11.37 -7.49
C ARG A 374 -13.76 12.56 -6.68
N GLU A 375 -14.65 13.42 -6.18
CA GLU A 375 -14.26 14.60 -5.42
C GLU A 375 -13.60 14.26 -4.07
N HIS A 376 -12.54 15.02 -3.77
CA HIS A 376 -11.90 15.01 -2.46
C HIS A 376 -12.60 15.98 -1.51
N LEU A 377 -13.54 15.44 -0.73
CA LEU A 377 -14.23 16.20 0.31
C LEU A 377 -13.38 16.26 1.60
N SER A 378 -13.37 17.43 2.24
CA SER A 378 -12.82 17.55 3.60
C SER A 378 -13.65 16.74 4.60
N ALA A 379 -13.09 16.47 5.79
CA ALA A 379 -13.80 15.71 6.83
C ALA A 379 -15.15 16.34 7.20
N LEU A 380 -15.17 17.67 7.32
CA LEU A 380 -16.37 18.44 7.59
C LEU A 380 -17.34 18.43 6.40
N GLN A 381 -16.85 18.52 5.16
CA GLN A 381 -17.72 18.43 3.97
C GLN A 381 -18.40 17.06 3.87
N SER A 382 -17.64 15.99 4.06
CA SER A 382 -18.17 14.63 3.98
C SER A 382 -19.11 14.30 5.14
N GLY A 383 -18.83 14.80 6.35
CA GLY A 383 -19.64 14.54 7.54
C GLY A 383 -20.88 15.41 7.69
N CYS A 384 -20.85 16.66 7.21
CA CYS A 384 -21.93 17.64 7.43
C CYS A 384 -22.76 17.94 6.19
N CYS A 385 -22.18 17.84 4.98
CA CYS A 385 -22.80 18.34 3.75
C CYS A 385 -23.44 17.27 2.86
N LYS A 386 -23.31 15.99 3.22
CA LYS A 386 -23.93 14.87 2.53
C LYS A 386 -24.45 13.84 3.56
N PRO A 387 -25.44 12.99 3.20
CA PRO A 387 -25.87 11.91 4.08
C PRO A 387 -24.79 10.83 4.20
N SER A 388 -24.91 9.98 5.21
CA SER A 388 -24.08 8.77 5.31
C SER A 388 -24.41 7.81 4.18
N ASN A 389 -23.39 7.15 3.63
CA ASN A 389 -23.59 6.09 2.64
C ASN A 389 -24.46 4.93 3.17
N ASP A 390 -24.47 4.68 4.48
CA ASP A 390 -25.31 3.63 5.10
C ASP A 390 -26.81 3.87 4.86
N CYS A 391 -27.22 5.08 4.51
CA CYS A 391 -28.62 5.44 4.33
C CYS A 391 -29.22 4.96 2.99
N ASN A 392 -28.39 4.55 2.02
CA ASN A 392 -28.82 4.15 0.67
C ASN A 392 -29.75 5.17 0.00
N PHE A 393 -29.49 6.46 0.18
CA PHE A 393 -30.24 7.51 -0.52
C PHE A 393 -29.79 7.62 -1.97
N THR A 394 -30.72 7.91 -2.87
CA THR A 394 -30.41 8.07 -4.30
C THR A 394 -29.92 9.50 -4.55
N TYR A 395 -28.77 9.61 -5.22
CA TYR A 395 -28.12 10.88 -5.52
C TYR A 395 -28.96 11.72 -6.49
N VAL A 396 -29.12 13.02 -6.20
CA VAL A 396 -29.70 14.00 -7.14
C VAL A 396 -28.69 15.12 -7.40
N SER A 397 -28.08 15.67 -6.34
CA SER A 397 -26.99 16.64 -6.41
C SER A 397 -26.11 16.51 -5.15
N PRO A 398 -24.97 17.21 -5.04
CA PRO A 398 -24.04 17.04 -3.91
C PRO A 398 -24.69 17.16 -2.52
N THR A 399 -25.70 18.02 -2.39
CA THR A 399 -26.43 18.27 -1.12
C THR A 399 -27.90 17.84 -1.17
N ASN A 400 -28.37 17.27 -2.28
CA ASN A 400 -29.76 16.85 -2.45
C ASN A 400 -29.86 15.35 -2.77
N TRP A 401 -30.58 14.62 -1.91
CA TRP A 401 -30.68 13.17 -1.96
C TRP A 401 -32.12 12.72 -1.72
N THR A 402 -32.57 11.69 -2.45
CA THR A 402 -33.92 11.14 -2.31
C THR A 402 -33.92 9.92 -1.39
N ARG A 403 -34.87 9.88 -0.44
CA ARG A 403 -34.97 8.78 0.52
C ARG A 403 -35.66 7.56 -0.12
N PRO A 404 -35.18 6.33 0.14
CA PRO A 404 -35.87 5.12 -0.25
C PRO A 404 -37.18 4.96 0.54
N GLN A 405 -38.18 4.30 -0.06
CA GLN A 405 -39.50 4.09 0.55
C GLN A 405 -39.46 3.12 1.75
N THR A 406 -38.39 2.32 1.88
CA THR A 406 -38.13 1.40 2.99
C THR A 406 -36.85 1.81 3.73
N PRO A 407 -36.85 2.02 5.05
CA PRO A 407 -35.65 2.37 5.80
C PRO A 407 -34.67 1.19 5.82
N ALA A 408 -33.51 1.37 5.19
CA ALA A 408 -32.54 0.30 4.98
C ALA A 408 -31.49 0.15 6.10
N SER A 409 -31.47 1.05 7.10
CA SER A 409 -30.31 1.20 7.98
C SER A 409 -30.67 1.56 9.42
N SER A 410 -29.91 0.98 10.36
CA SER A 410 -29.93 1.29 11.79
C SER A 410 -29.17 2.58 12.15
N ASN A 411 -28.56 3.26 11.17
CA ASN A 411 -27.78 4.46 11.40
C ASN A 411 -28.70 5.66 11.73
N PRO A 412 -28.56 6.29 12.92
CA PRO A 412 -29.41 7.39 13.36
C PRO A 412 -29.26 8.66 12.49
N ASP A 413 -28.16 8.81 11.78
CA ASP A 413 -27.92 9.98 10.92
C ASP A 413 -28.86 10.00 9.71
N CYS A 414 -29.35 8.83 9.27
CA CYS A 414 -30.31 8.74 8.16
C CYS A 414 -31.64 9.41 8.47
N ALA A 415 -32.07 9.39 9.75
CA ALA A 415 -33.26 10.10 10.20
C ALA A 415 -33.00 11.62 10.31
N ARG A 416 -31.78 12.01 10.69
CA ARG A 416 -31.40 13.42 10.96
C ARG A 416 -31.04 14.22 9.71
N TRP A 417 -30.74 13.56 8.59
CA TRP A 417 -30.45 14.23 7.32
C TRP A 417 -31.64 15.07 6.80
N SER A 418 -31.33 16.24 6.21
CA SER A 418 -32.27 17.10 5.47
C SER A 418 -31.61 17.67 4.22
N ASN A 419 -32.38 17.87 3.14
CA ASN A 419 -31.90 18.59 1.94
C ASN A 419 -31.97 20.12 2.10
N GLU A 420 -32.39 20.63 3.26
CA GLU A 420 -32.45 22.07 3.51
C GLU A 420 -31.05 22.64 3.79
N PRO A 421 -30.61 23.71 3.07
CA PRO A 421 -29.23 24.20 3.11
C PRO A 421 -28.69 24.60 4.49
N ARG A 422 -29.57 25.02 5.42
CA ARG A 422 -29.18 25.42 6.79
C ARG A 422 -29.28 24.28 7.82
N VAL A 423 -29.79 23.11 7.42
CA VAL A 423 -30.00 21.96 8.31
C VAL A 423 -29.02 20.84 7.98
N LEU A 424 -28.96 20.41 6.71
CA LEU A 424 -28.10 19.33 6.19
C LEU A 424 -27.89 18.18 7.19
N CYS A 425 -26.64 17.74 7.40
CA CYS A 425 -26.27 16.82 8.47
C CYS A 425 -25.58 17.54 9.64
N TYR A 426 -25.80 18.84 9.84
CA TYR A 426 -25.17 19.58 10.96
C TYR A 426 -25.59 19.05 12.35
N GLY A 427 -26.67 18.28 12.44
CA GLY A 427 -27.10 17.59 13.65
C GLY A 427 -26.63 16.13 13.77
N CYS A 428 -25.91 15.61 12.78
CA CYS A 428 -25.53 14.21 12.69
C CYS A 428 -24.27 13.89 13.50
N ASP A 429 -24.12 12.62 13.88
CA ASP A 429 -22.91 12.11 14.52
C ASP A 429 -21.75 12.02 13.51
N SER A 430 -22.05 11.84 12.22
CA SER A 430 -21.08 11.96 11.12
C SER A 430 -20.45 13.35 11.03
N CYS A 431 -21.21 14.42 11.30
CA CYS A 431 -20.69 15.79 11.29
C CYS A 431 -19.80 16.08 12.50
N LYS A 432 -20.18 15.57 13.68
CA LYS A 432 -19.32 15.60 14.88
C LYS A 432 -18.00 14.86 14.65
N ALA A 433 -18.06 13.70 14.02
CA ALA A 433 -16.90 12.91 13.66
C ALA A 433 -15.99 13.65 12.66
N GLY A 434 -16.59 14.30 11.64
CA GLY A 434 -15.84 15.15 10.71
C GLY A 434 -15.11 16.32 11.39
N LEU A 435 -15.72 16.93 12.41
CA LEU A 435 -15.07 17.96 13.23
C LEU A 435 -13.89 17.39 14.04
N LEU A 436 -14.10 16.24 14.69
CA LEU A 436 -13.05 15.58 15.46
C LEU A 436 -11.84 15.23 14.60
N ASP A 437 -12.07 14.75 13.38
CA ASP A 437 -10.99 14.46 12.44
C ASP A 437 -10.21 15.71 12.04
N ASN A 438 -10.93 16.81 11.77
CA ASN A 438 -10.32 18.08 11.44
C ASN A 438 -9.44 18.59 12.59
N ILE A 439 -9.96 18.58 13.82
CA ILE A 439 -9.23 19.00 15.02
C ILE A 439 -7.99 18.12 15.25
N LYS A 440 -8.14 16.79 15.15
CA LYS A 440 -7.04 15.84 15.33
C LYS A 440 -5.93 16.08 14.30
N THR A 441 -6.30 16.36 13.06
CA THR A 441 -5.35 16.67 11.97
C THR A 441 -4.58 17.95 12.25
N ASP A 442 -5.28 19.00 12.70
CA ASP A 442 -4.65 20.28 13.05
C ASP A 442 -3.74 20.15 14.27
N TRP A 443 -4.14 19.38 15.29
CA TRP A 443 -3.29 19.11 16.46
C TRP A 443 -2.00 18.38 16.07
N LYS A 444 -2.09 17.38 15.18
CA LYS A 444 -0.91 16.66 14.68
C LYS A 444 0.06 17.61 13.98
N ARG A 445 -0.44 18.54 13.14
CA ARG A 445 0.39 19.56 12.48
C ARG A 445 1.09 20.47 13.49
N VAL A 446 0.37 20.97 14.49
CA VAL A 446 0.95 21.81 15.54
C VAL A 446 2.00 21.07 16.36
N SER A 447 1.76 19.79 16.72
CA SER A 447 2.74 18.96 17.42
C SER A 447 4.03 18.79 16.63
N VAL A 448 3.94 18.54 15.31
CA VAL A 448 5.12 18.43 14.44
C VAL A 448 5.93 19.72 14.43
N ILE A 449 5.27 20.88 14.29
CA ILE A 449 5.94 22.19 14.30
C ILE A 449 6.67 22.42 15.63
N ASN A 450 6.02 22.10 16.75
CA ASN A 450 6.63 22.25 18.08
C ASN A 450 7.84 21.33 18.29
N ILE A 451 7.80 20.10 17.76
CA ILE A 451 8.94 19.17 17.83
C ILE A 451 10.12 19.74 17.04
N VAL A 452 9.88 20.26 15.83
CA VAL A 452 10.94 20.88 15.01
C VAL A 452 11.58 22.06 15.74
N PHE A 453 10.78 22.92 16.36
CA PHE A 453 11.27 24.06 17.14
C PHE A 453 12.11 23.61 18.35
N LEU A 454 11.68 22.55 19.04
CA LEU A 454 12.41 21.99 20.17
C LEU A 454 13.77 21.41 19.75
N VAL A 455 13.82 20.67 18.64
CA VAL A 455 15.09 20.17 18.08
C VAL A 455 16.03 21.31 17.73
N PHE A 456 15.52 22.37 17.10
CA PHE A 456 16.31 23.56 16.79
C PHE A 456 16.89 24.22 18.06
N LEU A 457 16.09 24.38 19.11
CA LEU A 457 16.55 24.93 20.39
C LEU A 457 17.63 24.06 21.04
N ILE A 458 17.51 22.73 20.98
CA ILE A 458 18.54 21.81 21.49
C ILE A 458 19.86 22.03 20.74
N ILE A 459 19.82 22.11 19.41
CA ILE A 459 21.03 22.33 18.59
C ILE A 459 21.70 23.65 18.98
N VAL A 460 20.93 24.75 19.07
CA VAL A 460 21.46 26.06 19.48
C VAL A 460 22.06 26.02 20.89
N TYR A 461 21.38 25.36 21.84
CA TYR A 461 21.87 25.21 23.20
C TYR A 461 23.16 24.38 23.26
N SER A 462 23.23 23.25 22.54
CA SER A 462 24.43 22.42 22.45
C SER A 462 25.62 23.20 21.87
N VAL A 463 25.41 23.93 20.78
CA VAL A 463 26.46 24.79 20.18
C VAL A 463 26.89 25.90 21.15
N GLY A 464 25.94 26.54 21.85
CA GLY A 464 26.23 27.53 22.89
C GLY A 464 27.04 26.96 24.06
N CYS A 465 26.68 25.77 24.54
CA CYS A 465 27.44 25.06 25.58
C CYS A 465 28.84 24.67 25.11
N CYS A 466 28.99 24.17 23.89
CA CYS A 466 30.29 23.87 23.30
C CYS A 466 31.16 25.12 23.18
N ALA A 467 30.62 26.24 22.69
CA ALA A 467 31.34 27.51 22.58
C ALA A 467 31.76 28.06 23.94
N PHE A 468 30.87 28.01 24.95
CA PHE A 468 31.18 28.45 26.31
C PHE A 468 32.26 27.59 26.98
N LYS A 469 32.21 26.26 26.78
CA LYS A 469 33.22 25.33 27.31
C LYS A 469 34.58 25.59 26.67
N ASN A 470 34.63 25.78 25.35
CA ASN A 470 35.88 26.03 24.63
C ASN A 470 36.55 27.34 25.08
N ASN A 471 35.78 28.42 25.23
CA ASN A 471 36.29 29.70 25.71
C ASN A 471 36.80 29.65 27.18
N ARG A 472 36.26 28.73 27.98
CA ARG A 472 36.72 28.50 29.36
C ARG A 472 38.01 27.68 29.40
N GLU A 473 38.19 26.73 28.47
CA GLU A 473 39.45 25.98 28.29
C GLU A 473 40.57 26.91 27.80
N ASP A 474 40.31 27.80 26.85
CA ASP A 474 41.25 28.83 26.39
C ASP A 474 41.71 29.76 27.54
N ASN A 475 40.80 30.23 28.39
CA ASN A 475 41.17 31.05 29.56
C ASN A 475 42.04 30.29 30.58
N SER A 476 41.86 28.97 30.70
CA SER A 476 42.69 28.11 31.57
C SER A 476 44.07 27.82 30.98
N ALA A 477 44.18 27.79 29.65
CA ALA A 477 45.44 27.69 28.93
C ALA A 477 46.23 29.01 29.00
N TRP A 478 45.58 30.15 28.80
CA TRP A 478 46.18 31.48 28.95
C TRP A 478 46.73 31.72 30.36
N LYS A 479 46.02 31.28 31.42
CA LYS A 479 46.53 31.39 32.80
C LYS A 479 47.74 30.50 33.10
N ARG A 480 47.98 29.42 32.34
CA ARG A 480 49.15 28.55 32.49
C ARG A 480 50.36 29.01 31.67
N ALA A 481 50.16 29.85 30.65
CA ALA A 481 51.24 30.41 29.84
C ALA A 481 51.90 31.67 30.47
N TYR A 482 51.34 32.20 31.57
CA TYR A 482 51.79 33.42 32.26
C TYR A 482 52.26 33.18 33.70
N ILE A 483 52.58 31.94 34.08
CA ILE A 483 53.25 31.61 35.36
C ILE A 483 54.65 31.08 35.06
#